data_AF-A0A6N7WP79-F1
#
_entry.id   AF-A0A6N7WP79-F1
#
_cell.length_a   1.000
_cell.length_b   1.000
_cell.length_c   1.000
_cell.angle_alpha   90.00
_cell.angle_beta   90.00
_cell.angle_gamma   90.00
#
_symmetry.space_group_name_H-M   'P 1'
#
loop_
_entity.id
_entity.type
_entity.pdbx_description
1 polymer ?
#
loop_
_entity_poly.entity_id
_entity_poly.type
_entity_poly.pdbx_seq_one_letter_code
_entity_poly.pdbx_strand_id
1 'polypeptide(L)'
;MKMDLKENGLEEKEEISDVQSVPEENPMIKKRWFGRGIYGSKDVPIRLLDGFIAVVVVVIVGMIIFFTVTGGFYVTFETGGGSEVAQQKLRHGELVTEPEEPIRPGYDFGGWSVGGEEPLFWDFGEDKVQGDMTLTAVWTPAKIPVRFDTDGGMVNGSETVEMTEVVFGESYGELPVPEKEGAEFAGWYYSGEKITADTVVTMTGEHVLTAVWE
;
A
#
# COMPACT_ATOMS: atom_id res chain seq x y z
N MET A 1 30.27 43.28 -58.48
CA MET A 1 30.11 42.59 -59.78
C MET A 1 28.64 42.21 -59.91
N LYS A 2 27.92 42.94 -60.79
CA LYS A 2 26.57 42.73 -61.37
C LYS A 2 25.37 42.60 -60.40
N MET A 3 24.41 43.53 -60.32
CA MET A 3 23.48 44.06 -61.36
C MET A 3 22.74 42.91 -62.07
N ASP A 4 21.41 42.84 -62.16
CA ASP A 4 20.50 43.87 -62.63
C ASP A 4 19.05 43.64 -62.17
N LEU A 5 18.42 44.73 -61.74
CA LEU A 5 17.00 45.03 -61.93
C LEU A 5 16.70 45.22 -63.44
N LYS A 6 15.52 44.80 -63.88
CA LYS A 6 14.79 45.39 -65.02
C LYS A 6 13.32 45.38 -64.58
N GLU A 7 12.72 46.47 -64.11
CA GLU A 7 12.50 47.80 -64.70
C GLU A 7 11.63 47.79 -65.97
N ASN A 8 10.57 48.61 -65.87
CA ASN A 8 9.74 49.22 -66.91
C ASN A 8 8.88 48.30 -67.79
N GLY A 9 7.60 48.60 -68.03
CA GLY A 9 6.86 49.85 -67.85
C GLY A 9 5.91 50.01 -69.04
N LEU A 10 4.68 50.47 -68.76
CA LEU A 10 3.77 51.32 -69.56
C LEU A 10 3.52 50.87 -71.03
N GLU A 11 2.34 50.92 -71.65
CA GLU A 11 1.11 51.71 -71.51
C GLU A 11 0.21 51.25 -72.68
N GLU A 12 -1.11 51.23 -72.53
CA GLU A 12 -2.11 51.72 -73.52
C GLU A 12 -3.53 51.46 -72.98
N LYS A 13 -4.23 52.52 -72.53
CA LYS A 13 -5.24 53.36 -73.24
C LYS A 13 -6.61 52.68 -73.33
N GLU A 14 -7.57 53.09 -72.50
CA GLU A 14 -8.53 54.21 -72.64
C GLU A 14 -9.67 53.93 -73.64
N GLU A 15 -10.92 53.88 -73.15
CA GLU A 15 -12.03 54.77 -73.58
C GLU A 15 -13.40 54.45 -72.89
N ILE A 16 -13.94 55.47 -72.18
CA ILE A 16 -15.35 55.97 -72.02
C ILE A 16 -16.52 55.00 -71.66
N SER A 17 -17.54 55.36 -70.87
CA SER A 17 -18.16 56.67 -70.60
C SER A 17 -19.01 56.67 -69.32
N ASP A 18 -19.18 57.89 -68.79
CA ASP A 18 -20.03 58.39 -67.71
C ASP A 18 -21.33 57.64 -67.42
N VAL A 19 -21.67 57.50 -66.12
CA VAL A 19 -22.87 58.13 -65.52
C VAL A 19 -22.62 58.33 -64.01
N GLN A 20 -22.78 59.56 -63.56
CA GLN A 20 -22.75 60.01 -62.16
C GLN A 20 -23.91 59.43 -61.33
N SER A 21 -23.68 59.11 -60.05
CA SER A 21 -24.18 59.92 -58.90
C SER A 21 -24.21 59.17 -57.54
N VAL A 22 -23.39 59.67 -56.61
CA VAL A 22 -23.67 59.93 -55.16
C VAL A 22 -23.60 58.74 -54.15
N PRO A 23 -23.12 58.99 -52.91
CA PRO A 23 -22.27 58.06 -52.13
C PRO A 23 -22.94 57.51 -50.86
N GLU A 24 -22.38 56.46 -50.25
CA GLU A 24 -22.44 56.26 -48.80
C GLU A 24 -21.46 55.19 -48.31
N GLU A 25 -20.72 55.49 -47.25
CA GLU A 25 -19.82 54.57 -46.55
C GLU A 25 -20.56 53.32 -46.07
N ASN A 26 -19.97 52.14 -46.29
CA ASN A 26 -20.43 50.92 -45.61
C ASN A 26 -19.27 50.19 -44.92
N PRO A 27 -19.05 50.41 -43.62
CA PRO A 27 -18.23 49.56 -42.80
C PRO A 27 -19.13 48.58 -42.02
N MET A 28 -19.68 47.55 -42.68
CA MET A 28 -20.31 46.43 -41.98
C MET A 28 -19.49 45.13 -42.05
N ILE A 29 -18.61 45.03 -41.05
CA ILE A 29 -18.38 43.88 -40.16
C ILE A 29 -18.96 42.55 -40.65
N LYS A 30 -18.06 41.61 -40.99
CA LYS A 30 -18.34 40.18 -41.14
C LYS A 30 -19.04 39.67 -39.88
N LYS A 31 -20.35 39.39 -39.95
CA LYS A 31 -21.05 38.64 -38.90
C LYS A 31 -20.47 37.23 -38.85
N ARG A 32 -19.67 36.99 -37.80
CA ARG A 32 -19.24 35.65 -37.37
C ARG A 32 -20.49 34.78 -37.19
N TRP A 33 -20.50 33.64 -37.87
CA TRP A 33 -21.45 32.55 -37.66
C TRP A 33 -21.22 31.99 -36.25
N PHE A 34 -21.95 32.50 -35.25
CA PHE A 34 -21.97 31.92 -33.92
C PHE A 34 -23.09 30.87 -33.85
N GLY A 35 -22.69 29.67 -33.42
CA GLY A 35 -23.47 28.45 -33.40
C GLY A 35 -24.86 28.63 -32.80
N ARG A 36 -25.83 28.03 -33.49
CA ARG A 36 -27.19 27.83 -32.99
C ARG A 36 -27.11 26.78 -31.89
N GLY A 37 -26.83 27.23 -30.66
CA GLY A 37 -26.97 26.40 -29.48
C GLY A 37 -28.41 25.94 -29.30
N ILE A 38 -28.59 24.87 -28.52
CA ILE A 38 -29.83 24.15 -28.18
C ILE A 38 -31.04 25.00 -27.72
N TYR A 39 -30.91 26.33 -27.61
CA TYR A 39 -31.98 27.28 -27.27
C TYR A 39 -32.71 27.80 -28.51
N GLY A 40 -32.97 26.93 -29.48
CA GLY A 40 -33.78 27.25 -30.64
C GLY A 40 -35.27 27.12 -30.33
N SER A 41 -35.98 28.25 -30.26
CA SER A 41 -37.45 28.33 -30.39
C SER A 41 -38.32 27.91 -29.19
N LYS A 42 -37.90 28.18 -27.95
CA LYS A 42 -38.82 28.30 -26.80
C LYS A 42 -38.29 29.38 -25.86
N ASP A 43 -39.13 30.37 -25.49
CA ASP A 43 -38.78 31.44 -24.56
C ASP A 43 -38.62 30.86 -23.14
N VAL A 44 -37.45 30.28 -22.85
CA VAL A 44 -37.13 29.81 -21.51
C VAL A 44 -36.57 30.99 -20.73
N PRO A 45 -37.25 31.51 -19.70
CA PRO A 45 -36.69 32.57 -18.87
C PRO A 45 -35.39 32.07 -18.26
N ILE A 46 -34.33 32.88 -18.34
CA ILE A 46 -32.95 32.54 -17.92
C ILE A 46 -32.92 31.95 -16.49
N ARG A 47 -33.82 32.40 -15.61
CA ARG A 47 -33.98 31.88 -14.24
C ARG A 47 -34.38 30.41 -14.14
N LEU A 48 -35.19 29.90 -15.09
CA LEU A 48 -35.54 28.48 -15.16
C LEU A 48 -34.37 27.63 -15.65
N LEU A 49 -33.51 28.20 -16.49
CA LEU A 49 -32.31 27.53 -16.98
C LEU A 49 -31.25 27.40 -15.87
N ASP A 50 -31.00 28.47 -15.12
CA ASP A 50 -30.05 28.47 -14.01
C ASP A 50 -30.49 27.53 -12.88
N GLY A 51 -31.79 27.50 -12.56
CA GLY A 51 -32.36 26.55 -11.60
C GLY A 51 -32.21 25.09 -12.04
N PHE A 52 -32.41 24.81 -13.33
CA PHE A 52 -32.21 23.47 -13.89
C PHE A 52 -30.74 23.05 -13.86
N ILE A 53 -29.82 23.95 -14.22
CA ILE A 53 -28.37 23.71 -14.15
C ILE A 53 -27.95 23.46 -12.69
N ALA A 54 -28.43 24.25 -11.73
CA ALA A 54 -28.14 24.06 -10.31
C ALA A 54 -28.60 22.67 -9.81
N VAL A 55 -29.79 22.22 -10.21
CA VAL A 55 -30.30 20.88 -9.89
C VAL A 55 -29.43 19.79 -10.52
N VAL A 56 -29.04 19.94 -11.79
CA VAL A 56 -28.15 18.99 -12.47
C VAL A 56 -26.77 18.93 -11.80
N VAL A 57 -26.19 20.05 -11.39
CA VAL A 57 -24.92 20.09 -10.66
C VAL A 57 -25.05 19.40 -9.30
N VAL A 58 -26.14 19.62 -8.55
CA VAL A 58 -26.38 18.94 -7.28
C VAL A 58 -26.56 17.44 -7.47
N VAL A 59 -27.25 17.00 -8.52
CA VAL A 59 -27.40 15.57 -8.86
C VAL A 59 -26.07 14.96 -9.30
N ILE A 60 -25.25 15.67 -10.09
CA ILE A 60 -23.92 15.21 -10.49
C ILE A 60 -22.99 15.12 -9.27
N VAL A 61 -22.99 16.12 -8.39
CA VAL A 61 -22.22 16.10 -7.14
C VAL A 61 -22.72 14.97 -6.23
N GLY A 62 -24.04 14.78 -6.12
CA GLY A 62 -24.65 13.67 -5.39
C GLY A 62 -24.30 12.30 -5.98
N MET A 63 -24.28 12.16 -7.31
CA MET A 63 -23.85 10.94 -7.99
C MET A 63 -22.35 10.70 -7.86
N ILE A 64 -21.52 11.74 -7.90
CA ILE A 64 -20.08 11.64 -7.65
C ILE A 64 -19.87 11.18 -6.22
N ILE A 65 -20.51 11.82 -5.24
CA ILE A 65 -20.45 11.43 -3.83
C ILE A 65 -20.94 9.98 -3.67
N PHE A 66 -22.08 9.63 -4.25
CA PHE A 66 -22.63 8.27 -4.22
C PHE A 66 -21.63 7.26 -4.81
N PHE A 67 -21.16 7.46 -6.03
CA PHE A 67 -20.17 6.57 -6.66
C PHE A 67 -18.85 6.51 -5.89
N THR A 68 -18.40 7.60 -5.28
CA THR A 68 -17.17 7.61 -4.47
C THR A 68 -17.33 6.91 -3.12
N VAL A 69 -18.54 6.91 -2.55
CA VAL A 69 -18.82 6.31 -1.24
C VAL A 69 -19.26 4.85 -1.37
N THR A 70 -19.95 4.47 -2.44
CA THR A 70 -20.48 3.11 -2.65
C THR A 70 -19.64 2.25 -3.59
N GLY A 71 -18.66 2.82 -4.30
CA GLY A 71 -17.74 2.08 -5.17
C GLY A 71 -16.43 1.72 -4.46
N GLY A 72 -16.23 0.43 -4.17
CA GLY A 72 -14.96 -0.08 -3.64
C GLY A 72 -15.13 -1.47 -3.05
N PHE A 73 -14.00 -2.16 -2.91
CA PHE A 73 -13.87 -3.45 -2.25
C PHE A 73 -13.12 -3.30 -0.94
N TYR A 74 -13.48 -4.13 0.03
CA TYR A 74 -12.81 -4.21 1.31
C TYR A 74 -11.75 -5.29 1.29
N VAL A 75 -10.53 -4.88 1.66
CA VAL A 75 -9.42 -5.79 1.97
C VAL A 75 -9.32 -5.87 3.48
N THR A 76 -9.69 -7.02 4.02
CA THR A 76 -9.65 -7.31 5.46
C THR A 76 -8.34 -8.02 5.79
N PHE A 77 -7.72 -7.65 6.91
CA PHE A 77 -6.48 -8.26 7.38
C PHE A 77 -6.79 -9.14 8.59
N GLU A 78 -6.64 -10.46 8.45
CA GLU A 78 -6.79 -11.42 9.53
C GLU A 78 -5.42 -11.79 10.11
N THR A 79 -5.12 -11.26 11.29
CA THR A 79 -3.78 -11.34 11.87
C THR A 79 -3.52 -12.66 12.61
N GLY A 80 -4.54 -13.48 12.84
CA GLY A 80 -4.36 -14.82 13.44
C GLY A 80 -3.72 -14.80 14.83
N GLY A 81 -4.02 -13.78 15.64
CA GLY A 81 -3.45 -13.60 16.98
C GLY A 81 -2.30 -12.59 17.08
N GLY A 82 -1.93 -11.94 15.97
CA GLY A 82 -1.08 -10.75 15.99
C GLY A 82 -1.85 -9.46 16.30
N SER A 83 -1.12 -8.34 16.41
CA SER A 83 -1.71 -7.00 16.60
C SER A 83 -2.70 -6.64 15.48
N GLU A 84 -3.73 -5.85 15.81
CA GLU A 84 -4.79 -5.48 14.88
C GLU A 84 -4.26 -4.64 13.71
N VAL A 85 -4.78 -4.92 12.52
CA VAL A 85 -4.48 -4.18 11.29
C VAL A 85 -5.80 -3.66 10.70
N ALA A 86 -5.84 -2.36 10.41
CA ALA A 86 -7.05 -1.73 9.88
C ALA A 86 -7.34 -2.21 8.45
N GLN A 87 -8.61 -2.52 8.18
CA GLN A 87 -9.07 -2.84 6.83
C GLN A 87 -8.88 -1.65 5.87
N GLN A 88 -8.70 -1.97 4.59
CA GLN A 88 -8.57 -0.97 3.53
C GLN A 88 -9.75 -1.05 2.57
N LYS A 89 -10.15 0.10 2.04
CA LYS A 89 -11.19 0.21 1.01
C LYS A 89 -10.56 0.74 -0.28
N LEU A 90 -10.55 -0.11 -1.30
CA LEU A 90 -9.81 0.11 -2.55
C LEU A 90 -10.73 -0.08 -3.75
N ARG A 91 -10.39 0.49 -4.90
CA ARG A 91 -11.11 0.22 -6.15
C ARG A 91 -10.56 -1.02 -6.83
N HIS A 92 -11.38 -1.59 -7.72
CA HIS A 92 -10.94 -2.66 -8.61
C HIS A 92 -9.66 -2.28 -9.36
N GLY A 93 -8.65 -3.15 -9.32
CA GLY A 93 -7.39 -2.98 -10.03
C GLY A 93 -6.36 -2.09 -9.31
N GLU A 94 -6.67 -1.54 -8.14
CA GLU A 94 -5.70 -0.83 -7.30
C GLU A 94 -4.82 -1.80 -6.51
N LEU A 95 -3.60 -1.36 -6.18
CA LEU A 95 -2.70 -2.06 -5.28
C LEU A 95 -3.13 -1.82 -3.83
N VAL A 96 -2.99 -2.85 -2.99
CA VAL A 96 -3.17 -2.71 -1.55
C VAL A 96 -1.96 -1.96 -0.97
N THR A 97 -2.18 -1.02 -0.05
CA THR A 97 -1.06 -0.42 0.67
C THR A 97 -0.58 -1.42 1.71
N GLU A 98 0.69 -1.76 1.73
CA GLU A 98 1.24 -2.67 2.74
C GLU A 98 1.00 -2.08 4.15
N PRO A 99 0.33 -2.81 5.06
CA PRO A 99 0.12 -2.35 6.42
C PRO A 99 1.42 -2.43 7.23
N GLU A 100 1.44 -1.81 8.41
CA GLU A 100 2.49 -2.11 9.40
C GLU A 100 2.47 -3.60 9.75
N GLU A 101 3.66 -4.20 9.87
CA GLU A 101 3.79 -5.61 10.19
C GLU A 101 3.10 -5.91 11.53
N PRO A 102 2.16 -6.86 11.58
CA PRO A 102 1.54 -7.23 12.82
C PRO A 102 2.59 -7.89 13.74
N ILE A 103 2.39 -7.75 15.05
CA ILE A 103 3.28 -8.35 16.06
C ILE A 103 2.52 -9.48 16.77
N ARG A 104 3.10 -10.68 16.77
CA ARG A 104 2.63 -11.84 17.53
C ARG A 104 3.75 -12.38 18.42
N PRO A 105 3.66 -12.27 19.76
CA PRO A 105 4.73 -12.72 20.65
C PRO A 105 5.08 -14.20 20.44
N GLY A 106 6.38 -14.48 20.26
CA GLY A 106 6.89 -15.85 20.03
C GLY A 106 6.82 -16.33 18.58
N TYR A 107 6.42 -15.48 17.63
CA TYR A 107 6.34 -15.83 16.22
C TYR A 107 6.97 -14.74 15.35
N ASP A 108 7.60 -15.17 14.26
CA ASP A 108 8.09 -14.32 13.18
C ASP A 108 7.00 -14.17 12.11
N PHE A 109 6.77 -12.94 11.66
CA PHE A 109 5.82 -12.64 10.59
C PHE A 109 6.38 -13.11 9.24
N GLY A 110 5.66 -14.00 8.56
CA GLY A 110 6.05 -14.58 7.28
C GLY A 110 5.47 -13.88 6.06
N GLY A 111 4.57 -12.92 6.26
CA GLY A 111 3.85 -12.22 5.19
C GLY A 111 2.35 -12.46 5.20
N TRP A 112 1.67 -11.85 4.22
CA TRP A 112 0.24 -11.98 4.01
C TRP A 112 -0.04 -13.01 2.92
N SER A 113 -1.02 -13.88 3.12
CA SER A 113 -1.47 -14.83 2.10
C SER A 113 -2.95 -14.66 1.78
N VAL A 114 -3.31 -14.95 0.52
CA VAL A 114 -4.70 -15.04 0.06
C VAL A 114 -5.03 -16.49 -0.28
N GLY A 115 -6.18 -16.99 0.15
CA GLY A 115 -6.64 -18.35 -0.19
C GLY A 115 -6.52 -19.39 0.93
N GLY A 116 -6.81 -20.64 0.59
CA GLY A 116 -7.07 -21.76 1.51
C GLY A 116 -5.83 -22.56 1.95
N GLU A 117 -5.92 -23.90 1.92
CA GLU A 117 -4.98 -24.84 2.58
C GLU A 117 -3.49 -24.64 2.25
N GLU A 118 -3.15 -24.10 1.09
CA GLU A 118 -1.79 -23.66 0.75
C GLU A 118 -1.73 -22.13 0.66
N PRO A 119 -0.86 -21.47 1.44
CA PRO A 119 -0.78 -20.01 1.43
C PRO A 119 -0.18 -19.51 0.10
N LEU A 120 -0.97 -18.75 -0.65
CA LEU A 120 -0.47 -17.94 -1.77
C LEU A 120 -0.11 -16.58 -1.23
N PHE A 121 1.20 -16.29 -1.13
CA PHE A 121 1.67 -15.00 -0.62
C PHE A 121 1.23 -13.87 -1.55
N TRP A 122 0.70 -12.81 -0.95
CA TRP A 122 0.28 -11.59 -1.61
C TRP A 122 1.48 -10.67 -1.85
N ASP A 123 1.67 -10.21 -3.08
CA ASP A 123 2.68 -9.23 -3.44
C ASP A 123 2.05 -7.83 -3.52
N PHE A 124 2.33 -6.96 -2.56
CA PHE A 124 1.78 -5.60 -2.53
C PHE A 124 2.24 -4.69 -3.69
N GLY A 125 3.31 -5.06 -4.41
CA GLY A 125 3.81 -4.32 -5.57
C GLY A 125 3.15 -4.73 -6.89
N GLU A 126 2.68 -5.97 -6.99
CA GLU A 126 2.19 -6.56 -8.26
C GLU A 126 0.70 -6.92 -8.20
N ASP A 127 0.22 -7.43 -7.07
CA ASP A 127 -1.13 -7.96 -6.94
C ASP A 127 -2.17 -6.87 -6.77
N LYS A 128 -3.28 -7.02 -7.52
CA LYS A 128 -4.34 -6.03 -7.61
C LYS A 128 -5.63 -6.54 -7.03
N VAL A 129 -6.33 -5.66 -6.32
CA VAL A 129 -7.65 -5.96 -5.75
C VAL A 129 -8.65 -6.28 -6.86
N GLN A 130 -9.22 -7.49 -6.82
CA GLN A 130 -10.24 -7.94 -7.77
C GLN A 130 -11.67 -7.90 -7.17
N GLY A 131 -11.78 -7.81 -5.86
CA GLY A 131 -13.03 -7.96 -5.11
C GLY A 131 -12.80 -7.82 -3.61
N ASP A 132 -13.87 -7.96 -2.83
CA ASP A 132 -13.73 -8.12 -1.38
C ASP A 132 -12.87 -9.34 -1.09
N MET A 133 -11.83 -9.18 -0.28
CA MET A 133 -10.89 -10.24 0.03
C MET A 133 -10.36 -10.13 1.45
N THR A 134 -9.88 -11.26 1.94
CA THR A 134 -9.19 -11.36 3.22
C THR A 134 -7.76 -11.78 2.97
N LEU A 135 -6.82 -11.02 3.50
CA LEU A 135 -5.41 -11.39 3.61
C LEU A 135 -5.16 -11.92 5.01
N THR A 136 -4.64 -13.13 5.10
CA THR A 136 -4.36 -13.81 6.38
C THR A 136 -2.87 -13.78 6.66
N ALA A 137 -2.48 -13.41 7.88
CA ALA A 137 -1.09 -13.39 8.31
C ALA A 137 -0.55 -14.81 8.47
N VAL A 138 0.60 -15.06 7.86
CA VAL A 138 1.36 -16.31 8.00
C VAL A 138 2.42 -16.12 9.08
N TRP A 139 2.53 -17.10 9.99
CA TRP A 139 3.42 -17.03 11.16
C TRP A 139 4.32 -18.26 11.22
N THR A 140 5.59 -18.06 11.57
CA THR A 140 6.52 -19.14 11.89
C THR A 140 6.95 -19.01 13.36
N PRO A 141 6.98 -20.09 14.16
CA PRO A 141 7.50 -20.02 15.53
C PRO A 141 8.91 -19.44 15.56
N ALA A 142 9.14 -18.48 16.44
CA ALA A 142 10.42 -17.79 16.52
C ALA A 142 11.52 -18.69 17.08
N LYS A 143 12.76 -18.51 16.59
CA LYS A 143 13.95 -19.12 17.16
C LYS A 143 14.50 -18.25 18.28
N ILE A 144 14.54 -18.82 19.48
CA ILE A 144 14.89 -18.11 20.71
C ILE A 144 16.30 -18.49 21.13
N PRO A 145 17.22 -17.52 21.24
CA PRO A 145 18.57 -17.80 21.71
C PRO A 145 18.59 -18.08 23.21
N VAL A 146 19.32 -19.11 23.61
CA VAL A 146 19.49 -19.57 24.99
C VAL A 146 20.96 -19.57 25.35
N ARG A 147 21.29 -18.92 26.46
CA ARG A 147 22.62 -18.96 27.06
C ARG A 147 22.61 -19.85 28.30
N PHE A 148 23.77 -20.37 28.63
CA PHE A 148 23.96 -21.20 29.82
C PHE A 148 25.00 -20.56 30.72
N ASP A 149 24.63 -20.32 31.97
CA ASP A 149 25.51 -19.90 33.05
C ASP A 149 25.77 -21.10 33.95
N THR A 150 26.99 -21.66 33.87
CA THR A 150 27.36 -22.87 34.60
C THR A 150 27.57 -22.65 36.10
N ASP A 151 27.47 -21.41 36.60
CA ASP A 151 27.75 -21.07 38.01
C ASP A 151 29.07 -21.68 38.50
N GLY A 152 30.13 -21.53 37.70
CA GLY A 152 31.47 -22.05 38.01
C GLY A 152 31.67 -23.55 37.72
N GLY A 153 30.73 -24.20 37.04
CA GLY A 153 30.96 -25.51 36.41
C GLY A 153 31.59 -25.39 35.02
N MET A 154 31.96 -26.54 34.44
CA MET A 154 32.55 -26.63 33.10
C MET A 154 31.75 -27.60 32.23
N VAL A 155 31.54 -27.25 30.97
CA VAL A 155 31.02 -28.15 29.93
C VAL A 155 32.17 -28.46 28.98
N ASN A 156 32.50 -29.74 28.78
CA ASN A 156 33.63 -30.17 27.92
C ASN A 156 34.97 -29.48 28.27
N GLY A 157 35.21 -29.20 29.55
CA GLY A 157 36.43 -28.51 30.02
C GLY A 157 36.46 -26.99 29.77
N SER A 158 35.33 -26.39 29.40
CA SER A 158 35.16 -24.94 29.18
C SER A 158 34.13 -24.37 30.14
N GLU A 159 34.43 -23.21 30.75
CA GLU A 159 33.47 -22.45 31.56
C GLU A 159 32.41 -21.75 30.69
N THR A 160 32.74 -21.44 29.44
CA THR A 160 31.80 -20.86 28.48
C THR A 160 31.10 -21.96 27.68
N VAL A 161 29.78 -21.93 27.68
CA VAL A 161 28.93 -22.82 26.87
C VAL A 161 28.48 -22.07 25.61
N GLU A 162 28.45 -22.76 24.49
CA GLU A 162 27.95 -22.20 23.24
C GLU A 162 26.45 -21.88 23.34
N MET A 163 26.04 -20.74 22.76
CA MET A 163 24.63 -20.37 22.67
C MET A 163 23.89 -21.37 21.78
N THR A 164 22.68 -21.75 22.21
CA THR A 164 21.80 -22.64 21.44
C THR A 164 20.52 -21.91 21.05
N GLU A 165 19.92 -22.25 19.91
CA GLU A 165 18.61 -21.76 19.50
C GLU A 165 17.54 -22.82 19.78
N VAL A 166 16.44 -22.42 20.40
CA VAL A 166 15.26 -23.28 20.63
C VAL A 166 14.03 -22.69 19.95
N VAL A 167 13.05 -23.52 19.59
CA VAL A 167 11.85 -23.06 18.88
C VAL A 167 10.74 -22.74 19.89
N PHE A 168 10.13 -21.56 19.77
CA PHE A 168 9.00 -21.17 20.61
C PHE A 168 7.84 -22.17 20.50
N GLY A 169 7.29 -22.60 21.64
CA GLY A 169 6.22 -23.59 21.70
C GLY A 169 6.66 -25.05 21.54
N GLU A 170 7.95 -25.31 21.27
CA GLU A 170 8.53 -26.65 21.30
C GLU A 170 9.27 -26.89 22.63
N SER A 171 9.69 -28.14 22.87
CA SER A 171 10.50 -28.50 24.03
C SER A 171 11.97 -28.07 23.86
N TYR A 172 12.67 -27.77 24.95
CA TYR A 172 14.10 -27.40 24.93
C TYR A 172 15.01 -28.43 24.25
N GLY A 173 14.68 -29.71 24.30
CA GLY A 173 15.52 -30.78 23.78
C GLY A 173 16.76 -31.03 24.64
N GLU A 174 17.82 -31.59 24.05
CA GLU A 174 19.02 -31.96 24.80
C GLU A 174 19.74 -30.72 25.36
N LEU A 175 19.94 -30.70 26.68
CA LEU A 175 20.64 -29.63 27.38
C LEU A 175 22.04 -30.10 27.80
N PRO A 176 23.06 -29.22 27.75
CA PRO A 176 24.41 -29.57 28.19
C PRO A 176 24.40 -29.90 29.69
N VAL A 177 25.27 -30.84 30.09
CA VAL A 177 25.44 -31.22 31.49
C VAL A 177 26.81 -30.74 31.95
N PRO A 178 26.89 -29.69 32.79
CA PRO A 178 28.16 -29.20 33.31
C PRO A 178 28.66 -30.10 34.45
N GLU A 179 29.97 -30.06 34.69
CA GLU A 179 30.66 -30.71 35.80
C GLU A 179 31.34 -29.67 36.70
N LYS A 180 31.24 -29.83 38.03
CA LYS A 180 31.87 -28.95 39.02
C LYS A 180 32.47 -29.81 40.14
N GLU A 181 33.74 -29.58 40.46
CA GLU A 181 34.45 -30.40 41.44
C GLU A 181 33.80 -30.27 42.83
N GLY A 182 33.44 -31.41 43.42
CA GLY A 182 32.85 -31.48 44.76
C GLY A 182 31.36 -31.12 44.85
N ALA A 183 30.64 -31.05 43.72
CA ALA A 183 29.21 -30.75 43.68
C ALA A 183 28.47 -31.65 42.67
N GLU A 184 27.18 -31.91 42.90
CA GLU A 184 26.31 -32.66 41.97
C GLU A 184 25.42 -31.70 41.17
N PHE A 185 25.31 -31.90 39.86
CA PHE A 185 24.47 -31.04 39.01
C PHE A 185 22.98 -31.33 39.25
N ALA A 186 22.28 -30.40 39.90
CA ALA A 186 20.86 -30.55 40.23
C ALA A 186 19.94 -30.22 39.03
N GLY A 187 20.40 -29.38 38.11
CA GLY A 187 19.70 -29.04 36.87
C GLY A 187 19.84 -27.57 36.46
N TRP A 188 19.24 -27.26 35.31
CA TRP A 188 19.11 -25.89 34.81
C TRP A 188 17.87 -25.22 35.41
N TYR A 189 18.00 -23.94 35.76
CA TYR A 189 16.89 -23.14 36.28
C TYR A 189 16.79 -21.80 35.55
N TYR A 190 15.56 -21.33 35.38
CA TYR A 190 15.25 -20.00 34.90
C TYR A 190 14.17 -19.37 35.77
N SER A 191 14.41 -18.16 36.26
CA SER A 191 13.46 -17.44 37.12
C SER A 191 12.94 -18.26 38.33
N GLY A 192 13.75 -19.19 38.84
CA GLY A 192 13.42 -20.07 39.96
C GLY A 192 12.70 -21.38 39.60
N GLU A 193 12.37 -21.60 38.33
CA GLU A 193 11.75 -22.85 37.86
C GLU A 193 12.80 -23.75 37.20
N LYS A 194 12.69 -25.06 37.44
CA LYS A 194 13.58 -26.06 36.85
C LYS A 194 13.22 -26.26 35.39
N ILE A 195 14.21 -26.12 34.51
CA ILE A 195 14.09 -26.36 33.07
C ILE A 195 14.69 -27.72 32.74
N THR A 196 13.93 -28.54 32.02
CA THR A 196 14.32 -29.86 31.53
C THR A 196 14.20 -29.94 30.01
N ALA A 197 14.72 -31.01 29.42
CA ALA A 197 14.61 -31.26 27.98
C ALA A 197 13.16 -31.25 27.46
N ASP A 198 12.21 -31.70 28.28
CA ASP A 198 10.78 -31.76 27.93
C ASP A 198 10.02 -30.46 28.23
N THR A 199 10.66 -29.48 28.86
CA THR A 199 10.01 -28.21 29.19
C THR A 199 9.72 -27.44 27.91
N VAL A 200 8.49 -26.95 27.75
CA VAL A 200 8.08 -26.18 26.58
C VAL A 200 8.59 -24.74 26.68
N VAL A 201 9.17 -24.23 25.60
CA VAL A 201 9.67 -22.87 25.50
C VAL A 201 8.51 -21.89 25.41
N THR A 202 8.30 -21.12 26.47
CA THR A 202 7.29 -20.05 26.53
C THR A 202 7.89 -18.66 26.48
N MET A 203 9.23 -18.54 26.50
CA MET A 203 9.93 -17.27 26.44
C MET A 203 9.99 -16.78 25.00
N THR A 204 9.70 -15.50 24.80
CA THR A 204 9.67 -14.88 23.47
C THR A 204 10.98 -14.15 23.13
N GLY A 205 11.99 -14.25 23.98
CA GLY A 205 13.26 -13.57 23.81
C GLY A 205 14.41 -14.28 24.50
N GLU A 206 15.62 -13.76 24.28
CA GLU A 206 16.85 -14.31 24.85
C GLU A 206 16.75 -14.47 26.36
N HIS A 207 17.23 -15.62 26.85
CA HIS A 207 17.29 -15.88 28.28
C HIS A 207 18.50 -16.76 28.63
N VAL A 208 18.85 -16.74 29.92
CA VAL A 208 20.01 -17.45 30.47
C VAL A 208 19.51 -18.52 31.44
N LEU A 209 19.83 -19.78 31.18
CA LEU A 209 19.62 -20.86 32.14
C LEU A 209 20.82 -20.91 33.09
N THR A 210 20.56 -20.94 34.39
CA THR A 210 21.61 -21.01 35.42
C THR A 210 21.69 -22.41 36.00
N ALA A 211 22.89 -22.94 36.11
CA ALA A 211 23.14 -24.24 36.73
C ALA A 211 22.95 -24.13 38.26
N VAL A 212 22.23 -25.09 38.83
CA VAL A 212 22.12 -25.25 40.28
C VAL A 212 22.81 -26.55 40.69
N TRP A 213 23.49 -26.49 41.83
CA TRP A 213 24.35 -27.54 42.36
C TRP A 213 23.86 -27.99 43.74
N GLU A 214 23.96 -29.28 44.03
CA GLU A 214 23.73 -29.91 45.35
C GLU A 214 25.05 -30.32 46.02
#